data_AF-A0A521TM08-F1
#
_entry.id   AF-A0A521TM08-F1
#
_cell.length_a   1.000
_cell.length_b   1.000
_cell.length_c   1.000
_cell.angle_alpha   90.00
_cell.angle_beta   90.00
_cell.angle_gamma   90.00
#
_symmetry.space_group_name_H-M   'P 1'
#
loop_
_entity.id
_entity.type
_entity.pdbx_description
1 polymer ?
#
loop_
_entity_poly.entity_id
_entity_poly.type
_entity_poly.pdbx_seq_one_letter_code
_entity_poly.pdbx_strand_id
1 'polypeptide(L)'
;MWWFVAIALIASFGIGCGRVAAAKGLETLPATNVVVVSTDDTPTPTPVPPTPLRLTATKTRVPASATKVAPSPTPSPKPSPRVAAGQPRNHTNAAAARARGPDTGAGARPNSNSPAKAGAASVKANPAAPSAKTDGPMPPPPKPKMDPKLMKLALMATGLPITGITELTAQTDPDRLLGKAGQYAGKLSWQDPAVANAVGFAELFADPAALQARVQALAGAGAGSGSVPLVRSDANLAVLRLPPGITQDQIKTYQSAFSKFGA
;
A
#
# COMPACT_ATOMS: atom_id res chain seq x y z
N MET A 1 -6.36 -27.44 22.80
CA MET A 1 -4.92 -27.11 22.75
C MET A 1 -4.78 -25.60 22.73
N TRP A 2 -4.42 -25.01 23.87
CA TRP A 2 -4.14 -23.58 23.99
C TRP A 2 -2.64 -23.37 23.73
N TRP A 3 -2.29 -22.52 22.77
CA TRP A 3 -0.91 -22.07 22.59
C TRP A 3 -0.77 -20.68 23.21
N PHE A 4 0.08 -20.58 24.23
CA PHE A 4 0.56 -19.30 24.75
C PHE A 4 1.54 -18.71 23.73
N VAL A 5 1.28 -17.48 23.27
CA VAL A 5 2.27 -16.68 22.55
C VAL A 5 3.19 -16.05 23.60
N ALA A 6 4.42 -16.55 23.69
CA ALA A 6 5.48 -15.92 24.48
C ALA A 6 5.97 -14.67 23.75
N ILE A 7 5.69 -13.50 24.33
CA ILE A 7 6.31 -12.23 23.92
C ILE A 7 7.71 -12.22 24.51
N ALA A 8 8.72 -12.58 23.71
CA ALA A 8 10.11 -12.44 24.09
C ALA A 8 10.51 -10.96 24.00
N LEU A 9 10.55 -10.31 25.15
CA LEU A 9 11.11 -8.97 25.33
C LEU A 9 12.64 -9.10 25.23
N ILE A 10 13.21 -8.79 24.06
CA ILE A 10 14.67 -8.75 23.89
C ILE A 10 15.19 -7.54 24.65
N ALA A 11 15.75 -7.80 25.83
CA ALA A 11 16.55 -6.85 26.59
C ALA A 11 17.94 -6.72 25.93
N SER A 12 18.26 -5.51 25.48
CA SER A 12 19.60 -5.14 25.04
C SER A 12 20.58 -5.12 26.22
N PHE A 13 21.52 -6.07 26.26
CA PHE A 13 22.86 -5.83 26.80
C PHE A 13 23.69 -5.22 25.65
N GLY A 14 24.29 -4.05 25.71
CA GLY A 14 25.08 -3.45 26.78
C GLY A 14 26.54 -3.45 26.31
N ILE A 15 27.12 -2.28 26.03
CA ILE A 15 28.48 -1.82 26.38
C ILE A 15 28.65 -0.41 25.81
N GLY A 16 28.83 0.56 26.70
CA GLY A 16 29.14 1.94 26.36
C GLY A 16 28.92 2.85 27.57
N CYS A 17 29.79 2.73 28.57
CA CYS A 17 29.85 3.66 29.69
C CYS A 17 30.23 5.06 29.18
N GLY A 18 29.24 5.85 28.79
CA GLY A 18 29.34 7.28 28.55
C GLY A 18 28.27 7.98 29.38
N ARG A 19 28.69 8.69 30.43
CA ARG A 19 27.81 9.54 31.26
C ARG A 19 27.10 10.55 30.35
N VAL A 20 25.77 10.49 30.28
CA VAL A 20 24.96 11.58 29.72
C VAL A 20 23.82 11.89 30.69
N ALA A 21 23.67 13.18 30.95
CA ALA A 21 22.80 13.78 31.94
C ALA A 21 21.32 13.40 31.79
N ALA A 22 20.65 13.32 32.92
CA ALA A 22 19.23 13.05 33.04
C ALA A 22 18.39 14.17 32.40
N ALA A 23 17.80 13.90 31.24
CA ALA A 23 16.65 14.63 30.75
C ALA A 23 15.38 13.86 31.13
N LYS A 24 14.68 14.33 32.16
CA LYS A 24 13.33 13.90 32.50
C LYS A 24 12.37 14.52 31.49
N GLY A 25 11.67 13.68 30.73
CA GLY A 25 10.59 14.11 29.84
C GLY A 25 10.39 13.20 28.64
N LEU A 26 10.19 11.90 28.85
CA LEU A 26 9.61 11.05 27.80
C LEU A 26 8.11 10.93 28.06
N GLU A 27 7.35 11.77 27.36
CA GLU A 27 5.93 11.50 27.13
C GLU A 27 5.80 10.20 26.34
N THR A 28 5.04 9.27 26.90
CA THR A 28 4.75 7.97 26.30
C THR A 28 3.75 8.18 25.17
N LEU A 29 4.22 8.22 23.92
CA LEU A 29 3.34 8.25 22.76
C LEU A 29 2.56 6.93 22.65
N PRO A 30 1.27 6.95 22.25
CA PRO A 30 0.48 5.74 22.10
C PRO A 30 1.09 4.84 21.01
N ALA A 31 1.25 3.56 21.34
CA ALA A 31 1.77 2.53 20.45
C ALA A 31 0.94 2.49 19.16
N THR A 32 1.50 3.03 18.09
CA THR A 32 0.92 2.89 16.75
C THR A 32 1.14 1.44 16.34
N ASN A 33 0.06 0.69 16.08
CA ASN A 33 0.10 -0.71 15.65
C ASN A 33 0.67 -0.83 14.23
N VAL A 34 1.97 -0.57 14.07
CA VAL A 34 2.71 -0.98 12.89
C VAL A 34 3.13 -2.41 13.14
N VAL A 35 2.36 -3.35 12.59
CA VAL A 35 2.73 -4.77 12.60
C VAL A 35 3.86 -4.96 11.58
N VAL A 36 5.09 -4.64 12.01
CA VAL A 36 6.30 -4.98 11.26
C VAL A 36 6.63 -6.43 11.56
N VAL A 37 6.19 -7.35 10.71
CA VAL A 37 6.66 -8.74 10.79
C VAL A 37 7.87 -8.86 9.87
N SER A 38 9.04 -8.88 10.48
CA SER A 38 10.27 -9.32 9.84
C SER A 38 10.18 -10.84 9.62
N THR A 39 10.39 -11.31 8.39
CA THR A 39 10.38 -12.75 8.06
C THR A 39 11.76 -13.41 8.20
N ASP A 40 12.73 -12.73 8.80
CA ASP A 40 14.08 -13.27 9.05
C ASP A 40 14.11 -14.05 10.36
N ASP A 41 13.66 -15.31 10.30
CA ASP A 41 14.12 -16.40 11.17
C ASP A 41 13.49 -17.72 10.67
N THR A 42 13.75 -18.07 9.42
CA THR A 42 13.53 -19.45 8.98
C THR A 42 14.76 -20.24 9.40
N PRO A 43 14.69 -21.15 10.40
CA PRO A 43 15.83 -21.98 10.74
C PRO A 43 16.23 -22.77 9.49
N THR A 44 17.51 -22.69 9.12
CA THR A 44 18.08 -23.47 8.03
C THR A 44 17.70 -24.94 8.25
N PRO A 45 16.93 -25.58 7.34
CA PRO A 45 16.55 -26.96 7.54
C PRO A 45 17.82 -27.82 7.55
N THR A 46 18.01 -28.58 8.63
CA THR A 46 19.05 -29.59 8.69
C THR A 46 18.82 -30.58 7.53
N PRO A 47 19.84 -30.87 6.69
CA PRO A 47 19.66 -31.76 5.55
C PRO A 47 19.24 -33.15 6.03
N VAL A 48 18.01 -33.55 5.69
CA VAL A 48 17.52 -34.90 5.92
C VAL A 48 18.18 -35.82 4.88
N PRO A 49 18.82 -36.92 5.30
CA PRO A 49 19.41 -37.88 4.35
C PRO A 49 18.30 -38.48 3.46
N PRO A 50 18.57 -38.71 2.16
CA PRO A 50 17.58 -39.25 1.24
C PRO A 50 17.12 -40.63 1.71
N THR A 51 15.82 -40.77 1.94
CA THR A 51 15.18 -42.06 2.19
C THR A 51 15.20 -42.87 0.89
N PRO A 52 15.67 -44.13 0.86
CA PRO A 52 15.67 -44.93 -0.36
C PRO A 52 14.24 -45.14 -0.86
N LEU A 53 13.98 -44.69 -2.09
CA LEU A 53 12.69 -44.85 -2.78
C LEU A 53 12.42 -46.32 -3.05
N ARG A 54 11.42 -46.88 -2.38
CA ARG A 54 10.89 -48.21 -2.68
C ARG A 54 9.87 -48.09 -3.82
N LEU A 55 10.33 -48.35 -5.05
CA LEU A 55 9.48 -48.43 -6.24
C LEU A 55 8.48 -49.59 -6.09
N THR A 56 7.21 -49.26 -5.83
CA THR A 56 6.10 -50.19 -6.00
C THR A 56 5.43 -49.87 -7.33
N ALA A 57 5.64 -50.74 -8.32
CA ALA A 57 5.05 -50.60 -9.64
C ALA A 57 3.58 -51.04 -9.60
N THR A 58 2.67 -50.09 -9.40
CA THR A 58 1.23 -50.34 -9.53
C THR A 58 0.84 -50.21 -11.01
N LYS A 59 0.59 -51.36 -11.65
CA LYS A 59 0.15 -51.46 -13.04
C LYS A 59 -1.34 -51.07 -13.14
N THR A 60 -1.61 -49.79 -13.36
CA THR A 60 -2.97 -49.29 -13.60
C THR A 60 -3.40 -49.61 -15.03
N ARG A 61 -4.43 -50.46 -15.17
CA ARG A 61 -5.08 -50.81 -16.44
C ARG A 61 -6.04 -49.69 -16.84
N VAL A 62 -5.78 -49.02 -17.95
CA VAL A 62 -6.68 -47.99 -18.53
C VAL A 62 -7.75 -48.70 -19.38
N PRO A 63 -9.05 -48.50 -19.12
CA PRO A 63 -10.09 -48.90 -20.06
C PRO A 63 -10.16 -47.91 -21.23
N ALA A 64 -10.16 -48.45 -22.45
CA ALA A 64 -10.39 -47.70 -23.67
C ALA A 64 -11.86 -47.26 -23.75
N SER A 65 -12.13 -45.99 -23.52
CA SER A 65 -13.43 -45.38 -23.80
C SER A 65 -13.41 -44.78 -25.20
N ALA A 66 -14.16 -45.41 -26.11
CA ALA A 66 -14.49 -44.88 -27.41
C ALA A 66 -15.49 -43.72 -27.26
N THR A 67 -15.06 -42.50 -27.58
CA THR A 67 -15.97 -41.35 -27.67
C THR A 67 -16.23 -41.03 -29.13
N LYS A 68 -17.47 -41.31 -29.53
CA LYS A 68 -18.14 -40.96 -30.77
C LYS A 68 -18.01 -39.45 -31.05
N VAL A 69 -17.36 -39.10 -32.16
CA VAL A 69 -17.25 -37.73 -32.67
C VAL A 69 -18.64 -37.26 -33.13
N ALA A 70 -19.19 -36.25 -32.47
CA ALA A 70 -20.38 -35.54 -32.93
C ALA A 70 -19.97 -34.45 -33.94
N PRO A 71 -20.77 -34.20 -35.00
CA PRO A 71 -20.46 -33.19 -36.02
C PRO A 71 -20.57 -31.77 -35.46
N SER A 72 -19.64 -30.92 -35.92
CA SER A 72 -19.50 -29.50 -35.56
C SER A 72 -20.80 -28.70 -35.75
N PRO A 73 -21.16 -27.79 -34.81
CA PRO A 73 -22.19 -26.81 -35.06
C PRO A 73 -21.69 -25.74 -36.04
N THR A 74 -22.48 -25.53 -37.09
CA THR A 74 -22.36 -24.48 -38.11
C THR A 74 -22.16 -23.09 -37.48
N PRO A 75 -21.25 -22.24 -37.99
CA PRO A 75 -21.10 -20.88 -37.49
C PRO A 75 -22.32 -20.02 -37.83
N SER A 76 -22.96 -19.47 -36.80
CA SER A 76 -24.02 -18.46 -36.92
C SER A 76 -23.52 -17.19 -37.62
N PRO A 77 -24.35 -16.53 -38.45
CA PRO A 77 -23.96 -15.33 -39.19
C PRO A 77 -23.76 -14.10 -38.29
N LYS A 78 -22.75 -13.31 -38.67
CA LYS A 78 -22.41 -11.96 -38.17
C LYS A 78 -23.65 -11.05 -38.03
N PRO A 79 -23.89 -10.40 -36.88
CA PRO A 79 -24.77 -9.25 -36.85
C PRO A 79 -24.09 -8.03 -37.51
N SER A 80 -24.76 -7.46 -38.49
CA SER A 80 -24.38 -6.23 -39.20
C SER A 80 -24.24 -5.02 -38.26
N PRO A 81 -23.36 -4.05 -38.58
CA PRO A 81 -23.22 -2.82 -37.80
C PRO A 81 -24.46 -1.93 -37.97
N ARG A 82 -25.22 -1.74 -36.90
CA ARG A 82 -26.29 -0.72 -36.85
C ARG A 82 -25.65 0.64 -36.67
N VAL A 83 -25.59 1.39 -37.76
CA VAL A 83 -25.33 2.83 -37.79
C VAL A 83 -26.47 3.52 -37.04
N ALA A 84 -26.21 3.97 -35.80
CA ALA A 84 -27.10 4.89 -35.10
C ALA A 84 -26.56 6.31 -35.32
N ALA A 85 -27.27 7.03 -36.17
CA ALA A 85 -27.09 8.44 -36.42
C ALA A 85 -27.36 9.28 -35.16
N GLY A 86 -26.52 10.30 -34.99
CA GLY A 86 -26.82 11.61 -34.41
C GLY A 86 -27.77 11.71 -33.21
N GLN A 87 -27.22 12.15 -32.08
CA GLN A 87 -27.93 13.14 -31.26
C GLN A 87 -27.06 14.38 -30.97
N PRO A 88 -27.67 15.57 -31.01
CA PRO A 88 -26.97 16.85 -31.04
C PRO A 88 -26.46 17.29 -29.66
N ARG A 89 -25.40 18.10 -29.72
CA ARG A 89 -24.93 18.97 -28.65
C ARG A 89 -26.06 19.90 -28.23
N ASN A 90 -26.43 19.90 -26.95
CA ASN A 90 -27.19 20.99 -26.35
C ASN A 90 -26.32 21.76 -25.36
N HIS A 91 -26.37 23.06 -25.57
CA HIS A 91 -25.63 24.12 -24.93
C HIS A 91 -26.17 24.43 -23.51
N THR A 92 -25.26 24.92 -22.66
CA THR A 92 -25.44 25.99 -21.64
C THR A 92 -26.78 26.16 -20.92
N ASN A 93 -26.72 26.09 -19.58
CA ASN A 93 -27.48 26.97 -18.67
C ASN A 93 -26.52 27.32 -17.50
N ALA A 94 -26.05 28.55 -17.35
CA ALA A 94 -26.78 29.78 -16.98
C ALA A 94 -27.39 29.69 -15.57
N ALA A 95 -26.70 30.33 -14.63
CA ALA A 95 -27.16 31.30 -13.65
C ALA A 95 -28.55 31.16 -12.98
N ALA A 96 -28.52 31.47 -11.67
CA ALA A 96 -29.53 32.17 -10.86
C ALA A 96 -30.28 31.35 -9.80
N ALA A 97 -30.03 31.72 -8.54
CA ALA A 97 -30.96 31.98 -7.42
C ALA A 97 -30.26 31.60 -6.11
N ARG A 98 -29.60 32.50 -5.37
CA ARG A 98 -30.19 33.55 -4.51
C ARG A 98 -31.49 33.12 -3.82
N ALA A 99 -31.35 32.42 -2.70
CA ALA A 99 -32.34 32.43 -1.63
C ALA A 99 -31.68 33.06 -0.39
N ARG A 100 -32.00 34.33 -0.16
CA ARG A 100 -31.88 34.98 1.15
C ARG A 100 -33.09 34.52 1.98
N GLY A 101 -32.84 34.11 3.21
CA GLY A 101 -33.87 33.88 4.24
C GLY A 101 -33.32 34.34 5.60
N PRO A 102 -34.19 34.80 6.52
CA PRO A 102 -33.90 35.98 7.31
C PRO A 102 -33.26 35.71 8.68
N ASP A 103 -32.53 36.74 9.06
CA ASP A 103 -32.10 37.16 10.39
C ASP A 103 -33.29 37.23 11.37
N THR A 104 -33.16 36.61 12.55
CA THR A 104 -33.79 37.09 13.80
C THR A 104 -33.16 36.39 15.01
N GLY A 105 -32.64 37.20 15.95
CA GLY A 105 -32.58 36.86 17.38
C GLY A 105 -31.17 36.63 17.91
N ALA A 106 -30.39 37.69 18.15
CA ALA A 106 -30.39 38.45 19.42
C ALA A 106 -29.93 37.62 20.64
N GLY A 107 -28.65 37.76 20.98
CA GLY A 107 -28.04 37.20 22.17
C GLY A 107 -26.68 37.83 22.44
N ALA A 108 -26.68 39.14 22.67
CA ALA A 108 -25.50 39.94 22.97
C ALA A 108 -24.81 39.49 24.27
N ARG A 109 -23.48 39.32 24.22
CA ARG A 109 -22.58 39.78 25.29
C ARG A 109 -21.27 40.30 24.68
N PRO A 110 -20.94 41.60 24.86
CA PRO A 110 -19.63 42.14 24.53
C PRO A 110 -18.67 41.82 25.68
N ASN A 111 -17.49 41.30 25.38
CA ASN A 111 -16.35 41.50 26.28
C ASN A 111 -15.16 41.99 25.47
N SER A 112 -15.11 43.32 25.40
CA SER A 112 -13.99 44.13 24.99
C SER A 112 -12.90 44.02 26.06
N ASN A 113 -11.79 43.36 25.75
CA ASN A 113 -10.52 43.66 26.40
C ASN A 113 -9.36 43.35 25.43
N SER A 114 -9.11 44.32 24.56
CA SER A 114 -7.82 44.50 23.91
C SER A 114 -7.08 45.64 24.62
N PRO A 115 -5.95 45.39 25.28
CA PRO A 115 -4.88 46.38 25.35
C PRO A 115 -4.00 46.19 24.12
N ALA A 116 -4.06 47.17 23.23
CA ALA A 116 -3.07 47.37 22.19
C ALA A 116 -1.68 47.49 22.83
N LYS A 117 -0.79 46.54 22.52
CA LYS A 117 0.65 46.69 22.73
C LYS A 117 1.30 46.78 21.36
N ALA A 118 1.47 48.02 20.90
CA ALA A 118 2.45 48.36 19.89
C ALA A 118 3.82 47.87 20.38
N GLY A 119 4.46 47.00 19.61
CA GLY A 119 5.71 46.39 19.99
C GLY A 119 6.41 45.77 18.80
N ALA A 120 7.24 46.58 18.15
CA ALA A 120 8.38 46.21 17.30
C ALA A 120 8.16 45.12 16.25
N ALA A 121 8.06 45.55 15.00
CA ALA A 121 8.31 44.73 13.83
C ALA A 121 9.74 44.14 13.89
N SER A 122 9.87 42.98 14.53
CA SER A 122 11.01 42.09 14.30
C SER A 122 10.82 41.48 12.92
N VAL A 123 11.45 42.12 11.93
CA VAL A 123 11.72 41.53 10.61
C VAL A 123 12.61 40.33 10.86
N LYS A 124 12.01 39.19 11.14
CA LYS A 124 12.70 37.90 11.28
C LYS A 124 13.34 37.63 9.92
N ALA A 125 14.66 37.74 9.86
CA ALA A 125 15.45 37.45 8.68
C ALA A 125 14.96 36.12 8.09
N ASN A 126 14.36 36.19 6.91
CA ASN A 126 13.97 35.03 6.14
C ASN A 126 15.27 34.28 5.84
N PRO A 127 15.52 33.10 6.45
CA PRO A 127 16.76 32.37 6.22
C PRO A 127 16.86 32.16 4.71
N ALA A 128 17.93 32.69 4.11
CA ALA A 128 18.19 32.52 2.69
C ALA A 128 18.03 31.03 2.36
N ALA A 129 17.06 30.71 1.51
CA ALA A 129 16.81 29.35 1.08
C ALA A 129 18.15 28.78 0.61
N PRO A 130 18.60 27.64 1.13
CA PRO A 130 19.88 27.07 0.74
C PRO A 130 19.87 26.93 -0.78
N SER A 131 20.75 27.68 -1.44
CA SER A 131 20.92 27.62 -2.89
C SER A 131 21.09 26.18 -3.28
N ALA A 132 20.11 25.65 -4.02
CA ALA A 132 20.16 24.32 -4.60
C ALA A 132 21.47 24.24 -5.38
N LYS A 133 22.42 23.45 -4.87
CA LYS A 133 23.65 23.15 -5.60
C LYS A 133 23.22 22.55 -6.92
N THR A 134 23.68 23.14 -8.01
CA THR A 134 23.43 22.67 -9.37
C THR A 134 23.90 21.23 -9.46
N ASP A 135 22.92 20.32 -9.44
CA ASP A 135 23.12 18.88 -9.50
C ASP A 135 23.81 18.52 -10.82
N GLY A 136 24.94 17.82 -10.71
CA GLY A 136 25.43 17.02 -11.83
C GLY A 136 24.35 16.02 -12.25
N PRO A 137 24.42 15.44 -13.46
CA PRO A 137 23.46 14.44 -13.91
C PRO A 137 23.29 13.36 -12.86
N MET A 138 22.12 13.35 -12.21
CA MET A 138 21.83 12.45 -11.11
C MET A 138 21.94 11.02 -11.65
N PRO A 139 22.64 10.11 -10.94
CA PRO A 139 22.76 8.73 -11.39
C PRO A 139 21.35 8.18 -11.65
N PRO A 140 21.16 7.41 -12.74
CA PRO A 140 19.85 6.84 -13.05
C PRO A 140 19.36 6.04 -11.85
N PRO A 141 18.06 6.13 -11.51
CA PRO A 141 17.53 5.44 -10.35
C PRO A 141 17.77 3.93 -10.50
N PRO A 142 18.10 3.23 -9.40
CA PRO A 142 18.29 1.79 -9.43
C PRO A 142 17.02 1.11 -9.97
N LYS A 143 17.21 0.08 -10.79
CA LYS A 143 16.09 -0.71 -11.30
C LYS A 143 15.51 -1.57 -10.17
N PRO A 144 14.17 -1.67 -10.06
CA PRO A 144 13.55 -2.54 -9.07
C PRO A 144 13.95 -3.98 -9.25
N LYS A 145 14.04 -4.71 -8.14
CA LYS A 145 14.27 -6.15 -8.15
C LYS A 145 13.12 -6.93 -8.82
N MET A 146 11.90 -6.40 -8.75
CA MET A 146 10.69 -7.03 -9.28
C MET A 146 9.96 -6.08 -10.24
N ASP A 147 9.52 -6.62 -11.38
CA ASP A 147 8.70 -5.89 -12.34
C ASP A 147 7.24 -5.78 -11.85
N PRO A 148 6.57 -4.61 -11.99
CA PRO A 148 5.17 -4.44 -11.57
C PRO A 148 4.19 -5.44 -12.21
N LYS A 149 4.44 -5.87 -13.45
CA LYS A 149 3.61 -6.87 -14.13
C LYS A 149 3.77 -8.24 -13.48
N LEU A 150 4.99 -8.60 -13.08
CA LEU A 150 5.22 -9.84 -12.32
C LEU A 150 4.52 -9.76 -10.97
N MET A 151 4.57 -8.61 -10.26
CA MET A 151 3.83 -8.45 -9.00
C MET A 151 2.32 -8.58 -9.21
N LYS A 152 1.77 -8.02 -10.30
CA LYS A 152 0.35 -8.18 -10.65
C LYS A 152 -0.01 -9.65 -10.86
N LEU A 153 0.76 -10.37 -11.68
CA LEU A 153 0.53 -11.80 -11.92
C LEU A 153 0.60 -12.62 -10.64
N ALA A 154 1.58 -12.31 -9.80
CA ALA A 154 1.77 -12.99 -8.54
C ALA A 154 0.58 -12.73 -7.59
N LEU A 155 0.14 -11.47 -7.44
CA LEU A 155 -1.06 -11.12 -6.67
C LEU A 155 -2.29 -11.90 -7.13
N MET A 156 -2.51 -12.02 -8.44
CA MET A 156 -3.61 -12.82 -8.98
C MET A 156 -3.47 -14.32 -8.65
N ALA A 157 -2.25 -14.85 -8.60
CA ALA A 157 -1.98 -16.25 -8.32
C ALA A 157 -2.19 -16.66 -6.86
N THR A 158 -2.28 -15.71 -5.93
CA THR A 158 -2.45 -16.01 -4.49
C THR A 158 -3.82 -16.52 -4.10
N GLY A 159 -4.83 -16.34 -4.96
CA GLY A 159 -6.22 -16.63 -4.61
C GLY A 159 -6.84 -15.66 -3.61
N LEU A 160 -6.18 -14.53 -3.32
CA LEU A 160 -6.78 -13.45 -2.56
C LEU A 160 -8.03 -12.93 -3.29
N PRO A 161 -9.06 -12.44 -2.58
CA PRO A 161 -10.27 -11.90 -3.18
C PRO A 161 -10.01 -10.49 -3.74
N ILE A 162 -9.00 -10.31 -4.60
CA ILE A 162 -8.68 -9.02 -5.19
C ILE A 162 -9.22 -8.91 -6.60
N THR A 163 -9.72 -7.74 -6.96
CA THR A 163 -10.28 -7.45 -8.27
C THR A 163 -9.77 -6.11 -8.80
N GLY A 164 -9.99 -5.84 -10.09
CA GLY A 164 -9.72 -4.53 -10.67
C GLY A 164 -8.24 -4.10 -10.65
N ILE A 165 -7.30 -5.04 -10.66
CA ILE A 165 -5.86 -4.73 -10.52
C ILE A 165 -5.37 -3.89 -11.71
N THR A 166 -5.01 -2.66 -11.41
CA THR A 166 -4.55 -1.66 -12.39
C THR A 166 -3.12 -1.25 -12.08
N GLU A 167 -2.26 -1.31 -13.09
CA GLU A 167 -0.91 -0.76 -13.00
C GLU A 167 -0.97 0.75 -13.16
N LEU A 168 -0.44 1.48 -12.20
CA LEU A 168 -0.41 2.94 -12.24
C LEU A 168 0.84 3.41 -12.99
N THR A 169 0.68 4.51 -13.72
CA THR A 169 1.74 5.23 -14.40
C THR A 169 2.10 6.50 -13.61
N ALA A 170 3.17 7.19 -14.00
CA ALA A 170 3.56 8.44 -13.37
C ALA A 170 2.45 9.52 -13.47
N GLN A 171 1.63 9.44 -14.51
CA GLN A 171 0.52 10.35 -14.78
C GLN A 171 -0.73 10.00 -13.98
N THR A 172 -0.98 8.71 -13.73
CA THR A 172 -2.20 8.22 -13.05
C THR A 172 -1.99 7.92 -11.57
N ASP A 173 -0.76 7.97 -11.08
CA ASP A 173 -0.46 7.86 -9.66
C ASP A 173 -0.99 9.09 -8.89
N PRO A 174 -1.93 8.91 -7.93
CA PRO A 174 -2.53 10.04 -7.21
C PRO A 174 -1.49 10.85 -6.41
N ASP A 175 -0.43 10.21 -5.92
CA ASP A 175 0.61 10.91 -5.14
C ASP A 175 1.67 11.55 -6.06
N ARG A 176 1.69 11.19 -7.35
CA ARG A 176 2.71 11.59 -8.33
C ARG A 176 4.14 11.34 -7.83
N LEU A 177 4.37 10.21 -7.17
CA LEU A 177 5.68 9.80 -6.65
C LEU A 177 6.31 8.67 -7.48
N LEU A 178 5.53 7.99 -8.32
CA LEU A 178 6.02 6.88 -9.14
C LEU A 178 7.23 7.29 -10.01
N GLY A 179 8.35 6.57 -9.84
CA GLY A 179 9.57 6.76 -10.63
C GLY A 179 10.47 7.91 -10.17
N LYS A 180 10.11 8.64 -9.10
CA LYS A 180 11.00 9.64 -8.50
C LYS A 180 12.10 8.98 -7.68
N ALA A 181 13.24 9.64 -7.56
CA ALA A 181 14.35 9.15 -6.75
C ALA A 181 13.95 9.00 -5.28
N GLY A 182 14.33 7.86 -4.67
CA GLY A 182 13.97 7.51 -3.29
C GLY A 182 12.49 7.20 -3.08
N GLN A 183 11.70 7.06 -4.14
CA GLN A 183 10.27 6.70 -4.08
C GLN A 183 10.02 5.31 -4.67
N TYR A 184 8.75 4.90 -4.72
CA TYR A 184 8.39 3.65 -5.38
C TYR A 184 8.57 3.74 -6.89
N ALA A 185 9.07 2.65 -7.45
CA ALA A 185 9.33 2.46 -8.85
C ALA A 185 8.21 1.70 -9.58
N GLY A 186 7.31 1.07 -8.83
CA GLY A 186 6.10 0.42 -9.32
C GLY A 186 4.94 0.66 -8.36
N LYS A 187 3.72 0.81 -8.89
CA LYS A 187 2.51 0.88 -8.06
C LYS A 187 1.33 0.23 -8.75
N LEU A 188 0.61 -0.61 -8.03
CA LEU A 188 -0.66 -1.20 -8.46
C LEU A 188 -1.77 -0.70 -7.55
N SER A 189 -2.96 -0.48 -8.09
CA SER A 189 -4.20 -0.31 -7.34
C SER A 189 -5.12 -1.52 -7.55
N TRP A 190 -5.92 -1.86 -6.55
CA TRP A 190 -6.86 -2.99 -6.60
C TRP A 190 -8.02 -2.77 -5.63
N GLN A 191 -9.06 -3.60 -5.74
CA GLN A 191 -10.25 -3.55 -4.90
C GLN A 191 -10.49 -4.89 -4.19
N ASP A 192 -10.84 -4.85 -2.91
CA ASP A 192 -11.36 -6.01 -2.16
C ASP A 192 -12.90 -5.95 -2.16
N PRO A 193 -13.63 -6.91 -2.75
CA PRO A 193 -15.08 -6.91 -2.70
C PRO A 193 -15.62 -7.14 -1.28
N ALA A 194 -14.83 -7.63 -0.34
CA ALA A 194 -15.22 -7.72 1.06
C ALA A 194 -15.28 -6.35 1.75
N VAL A 195 -14.71 -5.30 1.14
CA VAL A 195 -14.66 -3.95 1.68
C VAL A 195 -15.15 -2.94 0.64
N ALA A 196 -16.42 -2.57 0.74
CA ALA A 196 -17.07 -1.70 -0.23
C ALA A 196 -16.35 -0.34 -0.39
N ASN A 197 -16.16 0.09 -1.64
CA ASN A 197 -15.62 1.40 -2.02
C ASN A 197 -14.20 1.70 -1.52
N ALA A 198 -13.42 0.68 -1.16
CA ALA A 198 -12.08 0.85 -0.65
C ALA A 198 -11.04 0.33 -1.65
N VAL A 199 -9.98 1.12 -1.86
CA VAL A 199 -8.90 0.79 -2.81
C VAL A 199 -7.64 0.46 -2.03
N GLY A 200 -7.06 -0.70 -2.34
CA GLY A 200 -5.75 -1.11 -1.86
C GLY A 200 -4.66 -0.72 -2.83
N PHE A 201 -3.43 -0.61 -2.34
CA PHE A 201 -2.26 -0.34 -3.16
C PHE A 201 -1.14 -1.33 -2.88
N ALA A 202 -0.41 -1.72 -3.91
CA ALA A 202 0.87 -2.42 -3.78
C ALA A 202 1.97 -1.52 -4.36
N GLU A 203 2.98 -1.21 -3.57
CA GLU A 203 4.08 -0.29 -3.90
C GLU A 203 5.40 -1.10 -3.96
N LEU A 204 6.18 -0.93 -5.04
CA LEU A 204 7.48 -1.57 -5.27
C LEU A 204 8.60 -0.55 -5.18
N PHE A 205 9.71 -0.89 -4.53
CA PHE A 205 10.84 -0.01 -4.29
C PHE A 205 12.10 -0.52 -4.99
N ALA A 206 12.96 0.43 -5.37
CA ALA A 206 14.24 0.13 -6.00
C ALA A 206 15.28 -0.41 -5.00
N ASP A 207 15.19 0.05 -3.74
CA ASP A 207 16.15 -0.27 -2.70
C ASP A 207 15.49 -0.33 -1.31
N PRO A 208 16.15 -0.98 -0.32
CA PRO A 208 15.63 -1.11 1.04
C PRO A 208 15.45 0.22 1.79
N ALA A 209 16.25 1.24 1.50
CA ALA A 209 16.19 2.52 2.18
C ALA A 209 14.92 3.29 1.79
N ALA A 210 14.57 3.29 0.50
CA ALA A 210 13.34 3.86 -0.02
C ALA A 210 12.09 3.16 0.58
N LEU A 211 12.11 1.82 0.66
CA LEU A 211 11.07 1.04 1.32
C LEU A 211 10.92 1.46 2.79
N GLN A 212 12.01 1.48 3.55
CA GLN A 212 12.01 1.83 4.97
C GLN A 212 11.47 3.25 5.20
N ALA A 213 11.93 4.22 4.42
CA ALA A 213 11.47 5.60 4.48
C ALA A 213 9.97 5.71 4.23
N ARG A 214 9.44 4.96 3.25
CA ARG A 214 8.00 4.94 2.95
C ARG A 214 7.19 4.33 4.08
N VAL A 215 7.64 3.22 4.66
CA VAL A 215 6.96 2.60 5.82
C VAL A 215 6.88 3.58 6.99
N GLN A 216 7.98 4.30 7.28
CA GLN A 216 7.99 5.34 8.32
C GLN A 216 7.04 6.50 8.00
N ALA A 217 7.02 6.97 6.75
CA ALA A 217 6.10 8.03 6.32
C ALA A 217 4.63 7.61 6.45
N LEU A 218 4.29 6.36 6.09
CA LEU A 218 2.93 5.83 6.24
C LEU A 218 2.55 5.64 7.71
N ALA A 219 3.47 5.20 8.55
CA ALA A 219 3.25 5.10 10.00
C ALA A 219 2.98 6.48 10.63
N GLY A 220 3.75 7.50 10.25
CA GLY A 220 3.58 8.87 10.75
C GLY A 220 2.29 9.54 10.26
N ALA A 221 1.88 9.29 9.01
CA ALA A 221 0.64 9.83 8.46
C ALA A 221 -0.62 9.26 9.15
N GLY A 222 -0.54 8.06 9.71
CA GLY A 222 -1.66 7.37 10.37
C GLY A 222 -2.10 7.95 11.71
N ALA A 223 -1.38 8.93 12.28
CA ALA A 223 -1.64 9.46 13.62
C ALA A 223 -2.97 10.24 13.73
N GLY A 224 -3.61 10.64 12.62
CA GLY A 224 -4.86 11.41 12.64
C GLY A 224 -6.05 10.83 11.85
N SER A 225 -5.83 9.82 10.98
CA SER A 225 -6.84 9.38 9.99
C SER A 225 -7.25 7.92 10.10
N GLY A 226 -6.87 7.24 11.19
CA GLY A 226 -6.94 5.80 11.30
C GLY A 226 -5.73 5.15 10.61
N SER A 227 -5.02 4.27 11.31
CA SER A 227 -3.87 3.58 10.75
C SER A 227 -4.31 2.66 9.62
N VAL A 228 -3.83 2.91 8.41
CA VAL A 228 -4.03 2.00 7.27
C VAL A 228 -3.20 0.74 7.54
N PRO A 229 -3.79 -0.48 7.51
CA PRO A 229 -3.01 -1.69 7.71
C PRO A 229 -1.97 -1.85 6.60
N LEU A 230 -0.74 -2.16 6.99
CA LEU A 230 0.40 -2.33 6.10
C LEU A 230 0.92 -3.76 6.20
N VAL A 231 1.24 -4.35 5.05
CA VAL A 231 1.96 -5.62 4.94
C VAL A 231 3.24 -5.37 4.15
N ARG A 232 4.38 -5.78 4.67
CA ARG A 232 5.71 -5.52 4.09
C ARG A 232 6.36 -6.83 3.63
N SER A 233 7.14 -6.77 2.55
CA SER A 233 8.04 -7.82 2.08
C SER A 233 9.39 -7.22 1.74
N ASP A 234 10.39 -7.48 2.58
CA ASP A 234 11.76 -7.03 2.36
C ASP A 234 12.44 -7.78 1.21
N ALA A 235 12.14 -9.07 1.04
CA ALA A 235 12.69 -9.89 -0.03
C ALA A 235 12.39 -9.32 -1.44
N ASN A 236 11.20 -8.74 -1.62
CA ASN A 236 10.74 -8.15 -2.88
C ASN A 236 10.77 -6.63 -2.91
N LEU A 237 11.23 -6.00 -1.83
CA LEU A 237 11.21 -4.55 -1.65
C LEU A 237 9.83 -3.96 -1.93
N ALA A 238 8.82 -4.46 -1.23
CA ALA A 238 7.42 -4.19 -1.56
C ALA A 238 6.54 -3.98 -0.31
N VAL A 239 5.51 -3.14 -0.44
CA VAL A 239 4.49 -2.89 0.61
C VAL A 239 3.09 -2.96 0.03
N LEU A 240 2.21 -3.66 0.74
CA LEU A 240 0.76 -3.60 0.56
C LEU A 240 0.16 -2.63 1.57
N ARG A 241 -0.59 -1.66 1.05
CA ARG A 241 -1.50 -0.81 1.79
C ARG A 241 -2.89 -1.39 1.62
N LEU A 242 -3.40 -2.00 2.68
CA LEU A 242 -4.71 -2.66 2.64
C LEU A 242 -5.81 -1.60 2.74
N PRO A 243 -6.96 -1.79 2.06
CA PRO A 243 -8.09 -0.88 2.19
C PRO A 243 -8.56 -0.75 3.65
N PRO A 244 -9.04 0.43 4.07
CA PRO A 244 -9.60 0.60 5.41
C PRO A 244 -10.84 -0.28 5.61
N GLY A 245 -10.98 -0.93 6.77
CA GLY A 245 -12.12 -1.82 7.08
C GLY A 245 -11.83 -3.32 6.89
N ILE A 246 -10.65 -3.69 6.41
CA ILE A 246 -10.16 -5.07 6.42
C ILE A 246 -10.03 -5.59 7.87
N THR A 247 -10.47 -6.81 8.14
CA THR A 247 -10.39 -7.46 9.45
C THR A 247 -8.98 -8.01 9.75
N GLN A 248 -8.66 -8.26 11.02
CA GLN A 248 -7.36 -8.82 11.41
C GLN A 248 -7.06 -10.18 10.76
N ASP A 249 -8.06 -11.04 10.61
CA ASP A 249 -7.86 -12.35 9.96
C ASP A 249 -7.64 -12.23 8.46
N GLN A 250 -8.28 -11.24 7.82
CA GLN A 250 -7.97 -10.89 6.44
C GLN A 250 -6.54 -10.33 6.33
N ILE A 251 -6.10 -9.44 7.21
CA ILE A 251 -4.70 -8.93 7.21
C ILE A 251 -3.71 -10.09 7.25
N LYS A 252 -3.91 -11.08 8.12
CA LYS A 252 -3.05 -12.29 8.19
C LYS A 252 -3.08 -13.09 6.89
N THR A 253 -4.24 -13.19 6.25
CA THR A 253 -4.39 -13.86 4.95
C THR A 253 -3.59 -13.14 3.87
N TYR A 254 -3.71 -11.82 3.78
CA TYR A 254 -2.90 -10.98 2.89
C TYR A 254 -1.41 -11.14 3.18
N GLN A 255 -1.02 -11.15 4.45
CA GLN A 255 0.37 -11.32 4.86
C GLN A 255 0.94 -12.67 4.45
N SER A 256 0.21 -13.77 4.67
CA SER A 256 0.64 -15.13 4.28
C SER A 256 0.72 -15.30 2.76
N ALA A 257 -0.18 -14.66 2.02
CA ALA A 257 -0.12 -14.61 0.56
C ALA A 257 1.08 -13.78 0.09
N PHE A 258 1.32 -12.63 0.72
CA PHE A 258 2.37 -11.70 0.33
C PHE A 258 3.78 -12.22 0.63
N SER A 259 3.96 -13.00 1.69
CA SER A 259 5.25 -13.62 2.02
C SER A 259 5.70 -14.69 1.03
N LYS A 260 4.79 -15.24 0.23
CA LYS A 260 5.09 -16.22 -0.83
C LYS A 260 5.58 -15.58 -2.12
N PHE A 261 5.61 -14.25 -2.21
CA PHE A 261 6.16 -13.59 -3.39
C PHE A 261 7.68 -13.74 -3.46
N GLY A 262 8.19 -14.09 -4.64
CA GLY A 262 9.63 -14.11 -4.92
C GLY A 262 10.44 -15.21 -4.24
N ALA A 263 9.78 -16.16 -3.56
CA ALA A 263 10.36 -17.46 -3.21
C ALA A 263 10.27 -18.42 -4.41
#